data_AF-A0A2S3GXU6-F1
#
_entry.id   AF-A0A2S3GXU6-F1
#
_cell.length_a   1.000
_cell.length_b   1.000
_cell.length_c   1.000
_cell.angle_alpha   90.00
_cell.angle_beta   90.00
_cell.angle_gamma   90.00
#
_symmetry.space_group_name_H-M   'P 1'
#
loop_
_entity.id
_entity.type
_entity.pdbx_description
1 polymer ?
#
loop_
_entity_poly.entity_id
_entity_poly.type
_entity_poly.pdbx_seq_one_letter_code
_entity_poly.pdbx_strand_id
1 'polypeptide(L)'
;MPNAGLRAYREVLRLVRRLPAETRPYYAKYARENFVNYRDLSADDDLAALLRRAYTHSSWVLSKYSIDAEKAAARLKALGDGHGHGHAGR
;
A
#
# COMPACT_ATOMS: atom_id res chain seq x y z
N MET A 1 -7.93 8.78 14.41
CA MET A 1 -6.86 9.02 13.41
C MET A 1 -7.45 8.91 12.02
N PRO A 2 -7.17 9.81 11.04
CA PRO A 2 -7.61 9.59 9.66
C PRO A 2 -7.11 8.22 9.21
N ASN A 3 -8.05 7.38 8.79
CA ASN A 3 -7.90 5.94 8.62
C ASN A 3 -6.64 5.61 7.78
N ALA A 4 -5.58 5.08 8.39
CA ALA A 4 -4.29 4.87 7.71
C ALA A 4 -4.44 3.94 6.50
N GLY A 5 -5.38 3.00 6.56
CA GLY A 5 -5.79 2.19 5.41
C GLY A 5 -6.32 3.01 4.24
N LEU A 6 -7.11 4.06 4.48
CA LEU A 6 -7.58 4.96 3.40
C LEU A 6 -6.44 5.78 2.80
N ARG A 7 -5.46 6.19 3.62
CA ARG A 7 -4.24 6.88 3.12
C ARG A 7 -3.42 5.94 2.25
N ALA A 8 -3.22 4.70 2.68
CA ALA A 8 -2.50 3.69 1.91
C ALA A 8 -3.22 3.36 0.60
N TYR A 9 -4.54 3.22 0.61
CA TYR A 9 -5.33 3.01 -0.61
C TYR A 9 -5.13 4.15 -1.62
N ARG A 10 -5.16 5.40 -1.16
CA ARG A 10 -4.90 6.57 -2.02
C ARG A 10 -3.50 6.58 -2.60
N GLU A 11 -2.48 6.17 -1.82
CA GLU A 11 -1.12 6.02 -2.33
C GLU A 11 -1.02 4.90 -3.37
N VAL A 12 -1.64 3.74 -3.15
CA VAL A 12 -1.68 2.66 -4.14
C VAL A 12 -2.30 3.13 -5.45
N LEU A 13 -3.42 3.87 -5.41
CA LEU A 13 -4.02 4.46 -6.63
C LEU A 13 -3.12 5.52 -7.30
N ARG A 14 -2.24 6.19 -6.56
CA ARG A 14 -1.21 7.09 -7.14
C ARG A 14 -0.13 6.28 -7.86
N LEU A 15 0.27 5.13 -7.32
CA LEU A 15 1.24 4.24 -7.95
C LEU A 15 0.67 3.61 -9.22
N VAL A 16 -0.60 3.18 -9.21
CA VAL A 16 -1.29 2.64 -10.40
C VAL A 16 -1.27 3.65 -11.56
N ARG A 17 -1.39 4.95 -11.27
CA ARG A 17 -1.33 5.99 -12.32
C ARG A 17 0.05 6.14 -12.98
N ARG A 18 1.12 5.62 -12.37
CA ARG A 18 2.47 5.59 -12.95
C ARG A 18 2.67 4.43 -13.94
N LEU A 19 1.77 3.44 -13.90
CA LEU A 19 1.84 2.28 -14.80
C LEU A 19 1.43 2.67 -16.24
N PRO A 20 1.78 1.84 -17.24
CA PRO A 20 1.27 1.98 -18.60
C PRO A 20 -0.25 2.04 -18.65
N ALA A 21 -0.81 2.91 -19.49
CA ALA A 21 -2.21 3.30 -19.49
C ALA A 21 -3.19 2.11 -19.62
N GLU A 22 -2.84 1.17 -20.48
CA GLU A 22 -3.56 -0.07 -20.77
C GLU A 22 -3.65 -1.02 -19.56
N THR A 23 -2.70 -0.94 -18.63
CA THR A 23 -2.64 -1.82 -17.45
C THR A 23 -3.34 -1.22 -16.22
N ARG A 24 -3.56 0.11 -16.21
CA ARG A 24 -4.14 0.82 -15.05
C ARG A 24 -5.51 0.28 -14.63
N PRO A 25 -6.46 -0.02 -15.53
CA PRO A 25 -7.78 -0.51 -15.14
C PRO A 25 -7.70 -1.84 -14.38
N TYR A 26 -6.83 -2.73 -14.81
CA TYR A 26 -6.60 -4.02 -14.16
C TYR A 26 -6.08 -3.84 -12.73
N TYR A 27 -5.01 -3.08 -12.55
CA TYR A 27 -4.42 -2.88 -11.21
C TYR A 27 -5.29 -2.01 -10.29
N ALA A 28 -6.06 -1.06 -10.84
CA ALA A 28 -7.01 -0.28 -10.04
C ALA A 28 -8.16 -1.17 -9.50
N LYS A 29 -8.67 -2.08 -10.33
CA LYS A 29 -9.67 -3.08 -9.91
C LYS A 29 -9.09 -4.00 -8.83
N TYR A 30 -7.91 -4.56 -9.06
CA TYR A 30 -7.23 -5.44 -8.12
C TYR A 30 -6.96 -4.75 -6.77
N ALA A 31 -6.50 -3.49 -6.78
CA ALA A 31 -6.28 -2.72 -5.56
C ALA A 31 -7.58 -2.49 -4.78
N ARG A 32 -8.70 -2.22 -5.47
CA ARG A 32 -10.02 -2.05 -4.83
C ARG A 32 -10.50 -3.36 -4.18
N GLU A 33 -10.43 -4.47 -4.91
CA GLU A 33 -10.84 -5.79 -4.40
C GLU A 33 -10.02 -6.20 -3.18
N ASN A 34 -8.70 -5.97 -3.23
CA ASN A 34 -7.84 -6.26 -2.08
C ASN A 34 -8.17 -5.36 -0.89
N PHE A 35 -8.28 -4.04 -1.05
CA PHE A 35 -8.52 -3.12 0.07
C PHE A 35 -9.90 -3.27 0.73
N VAL A 36 -10.95 -3.61 -0.03
CA VAL A 36 -12.30 -3.81 0.53
C VAL A 36 -12.32 -4.97 1.53
N ASN A 37 -11.57 -6.04 1.25
CA ASN A 37 -11.48 -7.22 2.11
C ASN A 37 -10.79 -6.95 3.46
N TYR A 38 -10.04 -5.85 3.59
CA TYR A 38 -9.29 -5.52 4.81
C TYR A 38 -10.00 -4.49 5.70
N ARG A 39 -11.16 -3.98 5.30
CA ARG A 39 -11.93 -2.99 6.08
C ARG A 39 -12.50 -3.59 7.39
N ASP A 40 -12.67 -4.91 7.44
CA ASP A 40 -13.24 -5.64 8.58
C ASP A 40 -12.16 -6.22 9.52
N LEU A 41 -10.87 -6.00 9.25
CA LEU A 41 -9.81 -6.46 10.15
C LEU A 41 -9.64 -5.48 11.32
N SER A 42 -10.17 -5.88 12.48
CA SER A 42 -10.07 -5.17 13.75
C SER A 42 -8.83 -5.61 14.53
N ALA A 43 -7.65 -5.10 14.17
CA ALA A 43 -6.48 -5.04 15.06
C ALA A 43 -5.43 -4.10 14.47
N ASP A 44 -4.72 -3.34 15.32
CA ASP A 44 -3.59 -2.52 14.88
C ASP A 44 -2.46 -3.37 14.24
N ASP A 45 -2.32 -4.64 14.63
CA ASP A 45 -1.38 -5.60 14.01
C ASP A 45 -1.77 -5.93 12.55
N ASP A 46 -3.07 -5.95 12.24
CA ASP A 46 -3.57 -6.20 10.89
C ASP A 46 -3.27 -5.03 9.96
N LEU A 47 -3.25 -3.80 10.49
CA LEU A 47 -2.93 -2.60 9.74
C LEU A 47 -1.45 -2.55 9.33
N ALA A 48 -0.50 -2.82 10.25
CA ALA A 48 0.91 -2.91 9.89
C ALA A 48 1.17 -3.98 8.82
N ALA A 49 0.58 -5.17 9.00
CA ALA A 49 0.70 -6.27 8.05
C ALA A 49 0.11 -5.90 6.68
N LEU A 50 -1.04 -5.22 6.65
CA LEU A 50 -1.66 -4.69 5.44
C LEU A 50 -0.76 -3.70 4.72
N LEU A 51 -0.23 -2.71 5.44
CA LEU A 51 0.64 -1.67 4.88
C LEU A 51 1.92 -2.29 4.29
N ARG A 52 2.51 -3.27 4.98
CA ARG A 52 3.66 -4.02 4.48
C ARG A 52 3.33 -4.78 3.20
N ARG A 53 2.22 -5.53 3.15
CA ARG A 53 1.79 -6.24 1.93
C ARG A 53 1.52 -5.29 0.78
N ALA A 54 0.84 -4.16 1.04
CA ALA A 54 0.56 -3.14 0.05
C ALA A 54 1.86 -2.56 -0.53
N TYR A 55 2.85 -2.28 0.32
CA TYR A 55 4.18 -1.84 -0.10
C TYR A 55 4.89 -2.89 -0.96
N THR A 56 5.00 -4.14 -0.47
CA THR A 56 5.68 -5.23 -1.19
C THR A 56 5.05 -5.47 -2.57
N HIS A 57 3.72 -5.55 -2.63
CA HIS A 57 3.02 -5.80 -3.88
C HIS A 57 3.16 -4.63 -4.86
N SER A 58 2.95 -3.39 -4.39
CA SER A 58 3.09 -2.21 -5.25
C SER A 58 4.51 -2.09 -5.79
N SER A 59 5.52 -2.39 -4.97
CA SER A 59 6.93 -2.37 -5.38
C SER A 59 7.22 -3.40 -6.47
N TRP A 60 6.71 -4.63 -6.29
CA TRP A 60 6.86 -5.67 -7.31
C TRP A 60 6.19 -5.30 -8.64
N VAL A 61 4.97 -4.74 -8.60
CA VAL A 61 4.28 -4.26 -9.81
C VAL A 61 5.07 -3.15 -10.49
N LEU A 62 5.58 -2.17 -9.74
CA LEU A 62 6.37 -1.07 -10.31
C LEU A 62 7.66 -1.58 -10.97
N SER A 63 8.37 -2.49 -10.32
CA SER A 63 9.58 -3.11 -10.86
C SER A 63 9.32 -3.89 -12.16
N LYS A 64 8.16 -4.54 -12.31
CA LYS A 64 7.78 -5.20 -13.58
C LYS A 64 7.76 -4.25 -14.78
N TYR A 65 7.45 -2.98 -14.55
CA TYR A 65 7.42 -1.94 -15.59
C TYR A 65 8.68 -1.08 -15.58
N SER A 66 9.77 -1.55 -14.95
CA SER A 66 11.04 -0.81 -14.82
C SER A 66 10.89 0.56 -14.15
N ILE A 67 9.89 0.73 -13.29
CA ILE A 67 9.70 1.94 -12.50
C ILE A 67 10.44 1.77 -11.17
N ASP A 68 11.26 2.74 -10.80
CA ASP A 68 11.98 2.78 -9.52
C ASP A 68 11.00 2.73 -8.34
N ALA A 69 10.85 1.55 -7.76
CA ALA A 69 9.91 1.26 -6.69
C ALA A 69 10.28 1.95 -5.36
N GLU A 70 11.57 2.01 -5.01
CA GLU A 70 12.03 2.65 -3.76
C GLU A 70 11.67 4.13 -3.78
N LYS A 71 11.91 4.82 -4.90
CA LYS A 71 11.54 6.22 -5.06
C LYS A 71 10.03 6.43 -5.20
N ALA A 72 9.35 5.56 -5.96
CA ALA A 72 7.93 5.74 -6.24
C ALA A 72 7.04 5.44 -5.03
N ALA A 73 7.34 4.37 -4.29
CA ALA A 73 6.56 3.87 -3.17
C ALA A 73 7.05 4.37 -1.80
N ALA A 74 8.03 5.29 -1.74
CA ALA A 74 8.55 5.87 -0.50
C ALA A 74 7.46 6.37 0.47
N ARG A 75 6.41 7.01 -0.07
CA ARG A 75 5.27 7.48 0.74
C ARG A 75 4.44 6.35 1.34
N LEU A 76 4.29 5.24 0.61
CA LEU A 76 3.59 4.06 1.09
C LEU A 76 4.41 3.32 2.16
N LYS A 77 5.73 3.25 1.98
CA LYS A 77 6.70 2.70 2.95
C LYS A 77 6.61 3.45 4.29
N ALA A 78 6.67 4.78 4.24
CA ALA A 78 6.60 5.65 5.42
C ALA A 78 5.28 5.49 6.22
N LEU A 79 4.17 5.14 5.55
CA LEU A 79 2.92 4.85 6.25
C LEU A 79 3.00 3.55 7.09
N GLY A 80 3.72 2.54 6.59
CA GLY A 80 3.97 1.29 7.32
C GLY A 80 4.95 1.48 8.48
N ASP A 81 6.05 2.19 8.23
CA ASP A 81 7.10 2.41 9.24
C ASP A 81 6.60 3.26 10.43
N GLY A 82 5.71 4.22 10.17
CA GLY A 82 5.08 5.05 11.22
C GLY A 82 4.13 4.30 12.15
N HIS A 83 3.67 3.09 11.80
CA HIS A 83 2.79 2.25 12.63
C HIS A 83 3.58 1.19 13.42
N GLY A 84 4.86 0.94 13.08
CA GLY A 84 5.70 -0.07 13.73
C GLY A 84 6.40 0.39 15.02
N HIS A 85 6.34 1.67 15.38
CA HIS A 85 7.07 2.23 16.52
C HIS A 85 6.19 2.37 17.77
N GLY A 86 5.51 1.28 18.14
CA GLY A 86 4.52 1.29 19.21
C GLY A 86 4.46 0.01 20.04
N HIS A 87 5.49 -0.83 20.11
CA HIS A 87 5.58 -1.89 21.14
C HIS A 87 6.99 -2.51 21.19
N ALA A 88 7.93 -1.87 21.89
CA ALA A 88 9.13 -2.51 22.44
C ALA A 88 9.70 -1.61 23.54
N GLY A 89 9.23 -1.80 24.77
CA GLY A 89 9.69 -0.99 25.90
C GLY A 89 8.87 -1.21 27.17
N ARG A 90 8.98 -2.40 27.75
CA ARG A 90 8.93 -2.63 29.20
C ARG A 90 9.72 -3.88 29.53
#